data_AF-A0A966U724-F1
#
_entry.id   AF-A0A966U724-F1
#
_cell.length_a   1.000
_cell.length_b   1.000
_cell.length_c   1.000
_cell.angle_alpha   90.00
_cell.angle_beta   90.00
_cell.angle_gamma   90.00
#
_symmetry.space_group_name_H-M   'P 1'
#
loop_
_entity.id
_entity.type
_entity.pdbx_description
1 polymer ?
#
loop_
_entity_poly.entity_id
_entity_poly.type
_entity_poly.pdbx_seq_one_letter_code
_entity_poly.pdbx_strand_id
1 'polypeptide(L)'
;MVSAREARLGGMVLPHENYGSVTDTSLIGLDGRPVPEFRSELREIPSVRNALSVFSIYAQAALVITVAMRLNNVVVYALAILLMGRTHAQCLGLMHESVHRLLMRNKAVNDFFGRWLLGYPAFTNTDGYRIVHMAHHREEFGPNEPDIPLYANYPITNASFWRKMRRDALFVTGLKMLRGQIIGLFRGIPLVRHTNAKIFAVQAALVVAFWYFVAPWG
;
A
#
# COMPACT_ATOMS: atom_id res chain seq x y z
N MET A 1 -23.21 -10.67 3.53
CA MET A 1 -22.45 -9.72 2.69
C MET A 1 -23.31 -8.49 2.59
N VAL A 2 -22.84 -7.32 3.02
CA VAL A 2 -23.60 -6.07 2.85
C VAL A 2 -23.49 -5.68 1.38
N SER A 3 -24.59 -5.64 0.66
CA SER A 3 -24.63 -5.19 -0.74
C SER A 3 -24.26 -3.71 -0.81
N ALA A 4 -23.56 -3.29 -1.87
CA ALA A 4 -23.25 -1.86 -2.12
C ALA A 4 -24.50 -0.97 -2.08
N ARG A 5 -25.67 -1.53 -2.44
CA ARG A 5 -26.97 -0.83 -2.41
C ARG A 5 -27.52 -0.56 -0.99
N GLU A 6 -27.07 -1.32 0.01
CA GLU A 6 -27.52 -1.22 1.40
C GLU A 6 -26.49 -0.54 2.30
N ALA A 7 -25.26 -0.40 1.82
CA ALA A 7 -24.19 0.23 2.57
C ALA A 7 -24.45 1.74 2.71
N ARG A 8 -24.48 2.25 3.94
CA ARG A 8 -24.49 3.70 4.19
C ARG A 8 -23.09 4.26 3.90
N LEU A 9 -22.95 4.98 2.78
CA LEU A 9 -21.68 5.56 2.32
C LEU A 9 -21.50 7.03 2.72
N GLY A 10 -22.30 7.53 3.67
CA GLY A 10 -22.13 8.88 4.24
C GLY A 10 -22.38 10.04 3.29
N GLY A 11 -23.01 9.82 2.13
CA GLY A 11 -23.23 10.87 1.13
C GLY A 11 -21.97 11.29 0.37
N MET A 12 -20.93 10.44 0.33
CA MET A 12 -19.71 10.69 -0.44
C MET A 12 -19.93 10.72 -1.96
N VAL A 13 -21.07 10.21 -2.42
CA VAL A 13 -21.50 10.23 -3.82
C VAL A 13 -22.68 11.19 -3.93
N LEU A 14 -22.55 12.21 -4.79
CA LEU A 14 -23.63 13.13 -5.05
C LEU A 14 -24.78 12.41 -5.79
N PRO A 15 -26.05 12.82 -5.56
CA PRO A 15 -27.16 12.37 -6.39
C PRO A 15 -26.85 12.56 -7.88
N HIS A 16 -27.30 11.62 -8.73
CA HIS A 16 -26.95 11.64 -10.15
C HIS A 16 -27.36 12.93 -10.87
N GLU A 17 -28.44 13.55 -10.43
CA GLU A 17 -28.94 14.86 -10.87
C GLU A 17 -27.95 16.03 -10.66
N ASN A 18 -26.96 15.86 -9.79
CA ASN A 18 -25.92 16.87 -9.53
C ASN A 18 -24.66 16.68 -10.40
N TYR A 19 -24.58 15.60 -11.18
CA TYR A 19 -23.49 15.46 -12.14
C TYR A 19 -23.75 16.37 -13.35
N GLY A 20 -22.73 17.13 -13.76
CA GLY A 20 -22.79 17.90 -15.00
C GLY A 20 -22.88 16.99 -16.22
N SER A 21 -23.32 17.55 -17.36
CA SER A 21 -23.23 16.85 -18.65
C SER A 21 -21.76 16.57 -18.99
N VAL A 22 -21.43 15.32 -19.32
CA VAL A 22 -20.12 14.98 -19.89
C VAL A 22 -19.96 15.74 -21.20
N THR A 23 -18.98 16.63 -21.25
CA THR A 23 -18.66 17.42 -22.44
C THR A 23 -17.30 17.00 -22.96
N ASP A 24 -17.18 16.94 -24.29
CA ASP A 24 -15.91 16.67 -24.93
C ASP A 24 -14.93 17.82 -24.66
N THR A 25 -13.68 17.50 -24.41
CA THR A 25 -12.62 18.47 -24.17
C THR A 25 -11.43 18.14 -25.06
N SER A 26 -10.47 19.06 -25.17
CA SER A 26 -9.22 18.78 -25.89
C SER A 26 -8.40 17.62 -25.31
N LEU A 27 -8.75 17.12 -24.12
CA LEU A 27 -8.02 16.07 -23.40
C LEU A 27 -8.82 14.79 -23.18
N ILE A 28 -10.14 14.89 -22.98
CA ILE A 28 -11.03 13.79 -22.57
C ILE A 28 -12.25 13.77 -23.48
N GLY A 29 -12.51 12.60 -24.08
CA GLY A 29 -13.65 12.33 -24.95
C GLY A 29 -14.98 12.16 -24.21
N LEU A 30 -16.08 12.11 -24.96
CA LEU A 30 -17.43 11.85 -24.42
C LEU A 30 -17.58 10.50 -23.70
N ASP A 31 -16.70 9.53 -23.98
CA ASP A 31 -16.63 8.25 -23.28
C ASP A 31 -15.85 8.33 -21.94
N GLY A 32 -15.43 9.53 -21.55
CA GLY A 32 -14.65 9.79 -20.34
C GLY A 32 -13.18 9.36 -20.44
N ARG A 33 -12.69 8.96 -21.62
CA ARG A 33 -11.31 8.50 -21.79
C ARG A 33 -10.41 9.60 -22.36
N PRO A 34 -9.13 9.63 -21.96
CA PRO A 34 -8.15 10.55 -22.57
C PRO A 34 -8.05 10.34 -24.09
N VAL A 35 -7.99 11.40 -24.88
CA VAL A 35 -7.74 11.34 -26.34
C VAL A 35 -6.36 10.70 -26.64
N PRO A 36 -6.13 10.11 -27.83
CA PRO A 36 -4.93 9.32 -28.11
C PRO A 36 -3.59 10.02 -27.80
N GLU A 37 -3.49 11.30 -28.15
CA GLU A 37 -2.30 12.13 -27.96
C GLU A 37 -2.01 12.29 -26.46
N PHE A 38 -2.99 12.79 -25.69
CA PHE A 38 -2.85 12.95 -24.24
C PHE A 38 -2.63 11.61 -23.53
N ARG A 39 -3.29 10.54 -23.98
CA ARG A 39 -3.08 9.18 -23.46
C ARG A 39 -1.65 8.68 -23.68
N SER A 40 -1.00 9.10 -24.77
CA SER A 40 0.38 8.72 -25.05
C SER A 40 1.35 9.37 -24.07
N GLU A 41 1.13 10.65 -23.74
CA GLU A 41 1.89 11.39 -22.73
C GLU A 41 1.74 10.76 -21.35
N LEU A 42 0.50 10.42 -20.94
CA LEU A 42 0.22 9.77 -19.66
C LEU A 42 0.86 8.38 -19.50
N ARG A 43 1.30 7.74 -20.60
CA ARG A 43 1.95 6.42 -20.58
C ARG A 43 3.46 6.49 -20.45
N GLU A 44 4.05 7.68 -20.37
CA GLU A 44 5.47 7.83 -20.15
C GLU A 44 5.85 7.54 -18.69
N ILE A 45 6.46 6.37 -18.46
CA ILE A 45 6.91 5.96 -17.12
C ILE A 45 8.41 6.28 -16.93
N PRO A 46 8.78 7.23 -16.04
CA PRO A 46 10.16 7.63 -15.80
C PRO A 46 10.88 6.63 -14.87
N SER A 47 11.20 5.46 -15.42
CA SER A 47 11.67 4.29 -14.65
C SER A 47 12.92 4.58 -13.80
N VAL A 48 13.86 5.40 -14.28
CA VAL A 48 15.07 5.78 -13.52
C VAL A 48 14.70 6.62 -12.29
N ARG A 49 13.86 7.64 -12.46
CA ARG A 49 13.39 8.48 -11.35
C ARG A 49 12.59 7.67 -10.32
N ASN A 50 11.79 6.72 -10.80
CA ASN A 50 11.03 5.83 -9.93
C ASN A 50 11.96 4.88 -9.16
N ALA A 51 13.00 4.35 -9.80
CA ALA A 51 14.01 3.53 -9.13
C ALA A 51 14.75 4.34 -8.05
N LEU A 52 15.17 5.57 -8.36
CA LEU A 52 15.78 6.49 -7.39
C LEU A 52 14.84 6.75 -6.21
N SER A 53 13.54 6.90 -6.46
CA SER A 53 12.54 7.07 -5.40
C SER A 53 12.50 5.85 -4.48
N VAL A 54 12.49 4.64 -5.03
CA VAL A 54 12.54 3.39 -4.23
C VAL A 54 13.82 3.32 -3.39
N PHE A 55 14.99 3.53 -4.00
CA PHE A 55 16.26 3.47 -3.25
C PHE A 55 16.40 4.60 -2.22
N SER A 56 15.79 5.77 -2.47
CA SER A 56 15.77 6.87 -1.51
C SER A 56 15.02 6.51 -0.23
N ILE A 57 13.99 5.65 -0.29
CA ILE A 57 13.27 5.17 0.90
C ILE A 57 14.22 4.37 1.80
N TYR A 58 14.98 3.46 1.20
CA TYR A 58 15.98 2.65 1.92
C TYR A 58 17.11 3.50 2.50
N ALA A 59 17.62 4.47 1.73
CA ALA A 59 18.65 5.38 2.22
C ALA A 59 18.17 6.22 3.42
N GLN A 60 16.93 6.73 3.34
CA GLN A 60 16.30 7.47 4.45
C GLN A 60 16.07 6.57 5.66
N ALA A 61 15.62 5.33 5.47
CA ALA A 61 15.43 4.37 6.55
C ALA A 61 16.75 4.05 7.27
N ALA A 62 17.81 3.78 6.49
CA ALA A 62 19.15 3.56 7.03
C ALA A 62 19.64 4.77 7.83
N LEU A 63 19.46 5.99 7.30
CA LEU A 63 19.82 7.22 8.00
C LEU A 63 19.07 7.38 9.33
N VAL A 64 17.76 7.17 9.34
CA VAL A 64 16.93 7.24 10.55
C VAL A 64 17.43 6.26 11.60
N ILE A 65 17.70 5.02 11.21
CA ILE A 65 18.22 3.97 12.10
C ILE A 65 19.60 4.35 12.65
N THR A 66 20.52 4.79 11.78
CA THR A 66 21.87 5.19 12.18
C THR A 66 21.84 6.36 13.16
N VAL A 67 21.05 7.40 12.89
CA VAL A 67 20.93 8.57 13.79
C VAL A 67 20.35 8.14 15.13
N ALA A 68 19.31 7.31 15.13
CA ALA A 68 18.69 6.84 16.37
C ALA A 68 19.67 6.10 17.27
N MET A 69 20.49 5.22 16.68
CA MET A 69 21.49 4.46 17.42
C MET A 69 22.66 5.31 17.90
N ARG A 70 23.14 6.24 17.07
CA ARG A 70 24.27 7.11 17.45
C ARG A 70 23.93 8.06 18.58
N LEU A 71 22.69 8.56 18.62
CA LEU A 71 22.25 9.48 19.67
C LEU A 71 21.74 8.76 20.92
N ASN A 72 21.31 7.49 20.78
CA ASN A 72 20.86 6.60 21.86
C ASN A 72 19.97 7.29 22.92
N ASN A 73 18.91 7.95 22.46
CA ASN A 73 18.03 8.75 23.30
C ASN A 73 16.56 8.35 23.08
N VAL A 74 15.79 8.22 24.16
CA VAL A 74 14.37 7.83 24.12
C VAL A 74 13.53 8.70 23.20
N VAL A 75 13.73 10.02 23.19
CA VAL A 75 12.99 10.94 22.31
C VAL A 75 13.36 10.69 20.85
N VAL A 76 14.64 10.42 20.56
CA VAL A 76 15.10 10.11 19.21
C VAL A 76 14.53 8.77 18.74
N TYR A 77 14.44 7.76 19.62
CA TYR A 77 13.78 6.50 19.29
C TYR A 77 12.29 6.67 19.02
N ALA A 78 11.59 7.50 19.79
CA ALA A 78 10.18 7.81 19.53
C ALA A 78 9.99 8.48 18.15
N LEU A 79 10.85 9.45 17.80
CA LEU A 79 10.84 10.06 16.47
C LEU A 79 11.19 9.06 15.36
N ALA A 80 12.17 8.18 15.58
CA ALA A 80 12.54 7.15 14.63
C ALA A 80 11.37 6.20 14.35
N ILE A 81 10.61 5.78 15.37
CA ILE A 81 9.41 4.96 15.20
C ILE A 81 8.39 5.66 14.28
N LEU A 82 8.13 6.95 14.50
CA LEU A 82 7.22 7.73 13.65
C LEU A 82 7.72 7.81 12.21
N LEU A 83 9.00 8.11 12.02
CA LEU A 83 9.62 8.20 10.68
C LEU A 83 9.69 6.84 9.98
N MET A 84 9.82 5.74 10.71
CA MET A 84 9.73 4.39 10.15
C MET A 84 8.28 4.04 9.76
N GLY A 85 7.28 4.56 10.47
CA GLY A 85 5.88 4.51 10.02
C GLY A 85 5.68 5.21 8.67
N ARG A 86 6.31 6.38 8.47
CA ARG A 86 6.35 7.06 7.17
C ARG A 86 7.07 6.22 6.11
N THR A 87 8.23 5.63 6.42
CA THR A 87 8.94 4.70 5.51
C THR A 87 8.03 3.56 5.05
N HIS A 88 7.29 2.96 5.99
CA HIS A 88 6.32 1.91 5.66
C HIS A 88 5.23 2.43 4.70
N ALA A 89 4.65 3.60 4.97
CA ALA A 89 3.65 4.21 4.10
C ALA A 89 4.20 4.51 2.69
N GLN A 90 5.45 4.99 2.57
CA GLN A 90 6.11 5.20 1.28
C GLN A 90 6.31 3.90 0.50
N CYS A 91 6.72 2.82 1.17
CA CYS A 91 6.81 1.49 0.54
C CYS A 91 5.46 1.05 -0.02
N LEU A 92 4.38 1.18 0.76
CA LEU A 92 3.03 0.81 0.32
C LEU A 92 2.52 1.69 -0.83
N GLY A 93 2.82 3.00 -0.81
CA GLY A 93 2.46 3.91 -1.90
C GLY A 93 3.12 3.55 -3.22
N LEU A 94 4.43 3.29 -3.23
CA LEU A 94 5.11 2.84 -4.47
C LEU A 94 4.74 1.41 -4.86
N MET A 95 4.45 0.53 -3.88
CA MET A 95 3.93 -0.81 -4.15
C MET A 95 2.56 -0.74 -4.83
N HIS A 96 1.68 0.16 -4.38
CA HIS A 96 0.39 0.43 -5.04
C HIS A 96 0.60 0.89 -6.50
N GLU A 97 1.56 1.78 -6.76
CA GLU A 97 1.90 2.17 -8.14
C GLU A 97 2.41 1.00 -8.99
N SER A 98 3.15 0.07 -8.37
CA SER A 98 3.56 -1.16 -9.03
C SER A 98 2.37 -2.08 -9.32
N VAL A 99 1.33 -2.07 -8.49
CA VAL A 99 0.10 -2.84 -8.71
C VAL A 99 -0.60 -2.34 -9.97
N HIS A 100 -0.64 -1.03 -10.18
CA HIS A 100 -1.14 -0.36 -11.39
C HIS A 100 -0.27 -0.55 -12.64
N ARG A 101 0.92 -1.13 -12.50
CA ARG A 101 1.94 -1.25 -13.58
C ARG A 101 2.48 0.09 -14.06
N LEU A 102 2.49 1.09 -13.18
CA LEU A 102 2.96 2.45 -13.48
C LEU A 102 4.30 2.76 -12.80
N LEU A 103 4.81 1.89 -11.93
CA LEU A 103 6.09 2.11 -11.27
C LEU A 103 7.28 1.94 -12.24
N MET A 104 7.28 0.92 -13.10
CA MET A 104 8.33 0.71 -14.11
C MET A 104 7.73 0.38 -15.48
N ARG A 105 8.37 0.88 -16.54
CA ARG A 105 7.93 0.65 -17.93
C ARG A 105 7.93 -0.85 -18.30
N ASN A 106 8.96 -1.59 -17.87
CA ASN A 106 9.01 -3.04 -18.06
C ASN A 106 8.20 -3.75 -16.96
N LYS A 107 7.23 -4.58 -17.36
CA LYS A 107 6.31 -5.26 -16.44
C LYS A 107 7.01 -6.24 -15.48
N ALA A 108 8.02 -6.97 -15.94
CA ALA A 108 8.75 -7.91 -15.10
C ALA A 108 9.59 -7.16 -14.04
N VAL A 109 10.26 -6.08 -14.45
CA VAL A 109 11.00 -5.20 -13.53
C VAL A 109 10.04 -4.54 -12.53
N ASN A 110 8.88 -4.05 -12.99
CA ASN A 110 7.85 -3.48 -12.14
C ASN A 110 7.40 -4.47 -11.05
N ASP A 111 7.10 -5.72 -11.44
CA ASP A 111 6.73 -6.76 -10.47
C ASP A 111 7.85 -7.09 -9.51
N PHE A 112 9.10 -7.11 -10.00
CA PHE A 112 10.26 -7.35 -9.15
C PHE A 112 10.37 -6.28 -8.06
N PHE A 113 10.33 -5.00 -8.43
CA PHE A 113 10.37 -3.87 -7.49
C PHE A 113 9.17 -3.92 -6.53
N GLY A 114 7.96 -4.08 -7.08
CA GLY A 114 6.72 -4.12 -6.32
C GLY A 114 6.66 -5.24 -5.28
N ARG A 115 7.18 -6.43 -5.61
CA ARG A 115 7.21 -7.59 -4.71
C ARG A 115 8.39 -7.52 -3.75
N TRP A 116 9.62 -7.50 -4.27
CA TRP A 116 10.81 -7.78 -3.49
C TRP A 116 11.38 -6.56 -2.76
N LEU A 117 11.19 -5.36 -3.30
CA LEU A 117 11.76 -4.13 -2.75
C LEU A 117 10.73 -3.24 -2.05
N LEU A 118 9.44 -3.56 -2.12
CA LEU A 118 8.38 -2.71 -1.56
C LEU A 118 7.37 -3.54 -0.76
N GLY A 119 6.67 -4.46 -1.43
CA GLY A 119 5.60 -5.26 -0.82
C GLY A 119 6.10 -6.20 0.29
N TYR A 120 7.03 -7.09 -0.01
CA TYR A 120 7.53 -8.07 0.96
C TYR A 120 8.24 -7.43 2.16
N PRO A 121 9.10 -6.39 1.98
CA PRO A 121 9.62 -5.60 3.10
C PRO A 121 8.51 -5.01 3.98
N ALA A 122 7.40 -4.56 3.38
CA ALA A 122 6.23 -4.03 4.07
C ALA A 122 5.17 -5.11 4.44
N PHE A 123 5.55 -6.39 4.52
CA PHE A 123 4.64 -7.50 4.87
C PHE A 123 3.38 -7.65 3.99
N THR A 124 3.47 -7.25 2.72
CA THR A 124 2.32 -7.22 1.80
C THR A 124 2.51 -8.18 0.62
N ASN A 125 1.46 -8.93 0.32
CA ASN A 125 1.38 -9.74 -0.90
C ASN A 125 0.93 -8.86 -2.08
N THR A 126 1.90 -8.33 -2.83
CA THR A 126 1.67 -7.43 -3.97
C THR A 126 0.74 -8.03 -5.03
N ASP A 127 0.85 -9.34 -5.32
CA ASP A 127 0.03 -9.98 -6.36
C ASP A 127 -1.41 -10.19 -5.91
N GLY A 128 -1.60 -10.68 -4.68
CA GLY A 128 -2.93 -10.82 -4.09
C GLY A 128 -3.61 -9.46 -3.95
N TYR A 129 -2.87 -8.45 -3.51
CA TYR A 129 -3.37 -7.08 -3.44
C TYR A 129 -3.76 -6.56 -4.82
N ARG A 130 -2.95 -6.77 -5.86
CA ARG A 130 -3.31 -6.37 -7.24
C ARG A 130 -4.64 -6.93 -7.69
N ILE A 131 -4.93 -8.21 -7.42
CA ILE A 131 -6.18 -8.82 -7.88
C ILE A 131 -7.39 -8.10 -7.28
N VAL A 132 -7.39 -7.90 -5.95
CA VAL A 132 -8.50 -7.24 -5.25
C VAL A 132 -8.57 -5.76 -5.60
N HIS A 133 -7.42 -5.09 -5.68
CA HIS A 133 -7.31 -3.66 -5.99
C HIS A 133 -7.76 -3.31 -7.41
N MET A 134 -7.44 -4.16 -8.40
CA MET A 134 -7.96 -3.99 -9.76
C MET A 134 -9.46 -4.25 -9.84
N ALA A 135 -10.00 -5.18 -9.02
CA ALA A 135 -11.44 -5.41 -8.94
C ALA A 135 -12.15 -4.19 -8.33
N HIS A 136 -11.59 -3.59 -7.28
CA HIS A 136 -12.06 -2.33 -6.71
C HIS A 136 -12.16 -1.23 -7.78
N HIS A 137 -11.06 -0.89 -8.46
CA HIS A 137 -11.10 0.16 -9.49
C HIS A 137 -12.05 -0.12 -10.67
N ARG A 138 -12.31 -1.39 -10.97
CA ARG A 138 -13.24 -1.76 -12.04
C ARG A 138 -14.70 -1.61 -11.61
N GLU A 139 -15.00 -1.96 -10.37
CA GLU A 139 -16.35 -2.07 -9.83
C GLU A 139 -16.62 -1.00 -8.76
N GLU A 140 -15.92 0.13 -8.79
CA GLU A 140 -15.99 1.16 -7.75
C GLU A 140 -17.44 1.62 -7.52
N PHE A 141 -17.93 1.44 -6.28
CA PHE A 141 -19.33 1.63 -5.88
C PHE A 141 -20.38 0.77 -6.61
N GLY A 142 -19.94 -0.16 -7.46
CA GLY A 142 -20.75 -1.19 -8.09
C GLY A 142 -21.19 -2.29 -7.13
N PRO A 143 -22.08 -3.19 -7.58
CA PRO A 143 -22.64 -4.25 -6.73
C PRO A 143 -21.61 -5.26 -6.24
N ASN A 144 -20.48 -5.41 -6.94
CA ASN A 144 -19.42 -6.39 -6.66
C ASN A 144 -18.14 -5.75 -6.09
N GLU A 145 -18.21 -4.49 -5.67
CA GLU A 145 -17.09 -3.75 -5.09
C GLU A 145 -16.52 -4.47 -3.84
N PRO A 146 -15.28 -5.00 -3.88
CA PRO A 146 -14.70 -5.74 -2.75
C PRO A 146 -14.48 -4.91 -1.48
N ASP A 147 -14.29 -3.60 -1.61
CA ASP A 147 -13.89 -2.68 -0.54
C ASP A 147 -15.06 -1.94 0.13
N ILE A 148 -16.32 -2.22 -0.25
CA ILE A 148 -17.51 -1.70 0.45
C ILE A 148 -17.37 -1.78 1.98
N PRO A 149 -16.90 -2.89 2.59
CA PRO A 149 -16.76 -2.97 4.05
C PRO A 149 -15.82 -1.94 4.67
N LEU A 150 -14.88 -1.35 3.90
CA LEU A 150 -13.90 -0.38 4.39
C LEU A 150 -14.51 1.00 4.63
N TYR A 151 -15.48 1.38 3.80
CA TYR A 151 -16.14 2.69 3.86
C TYR A 151 -17.67 2.59 4.04
N ALA A 152 -18.20 1.39 4.27
CA ALA A 152 -19.53 1.20 4.81
C ALA A 152 -19.62 1.82 6.21
N ASN A 153 -20.76 2.47 6.49
CA ASN A 153 -21.10 3.13 7.74
C ASN A 153 -20.35 4.45 8.00
N TYR A 154 -19.89 5.14 6.95
CA TYR A 154 -19.50 6.53 7.09
C TYR A 154 -20.74 7.46 7.13
N PRO A 155 -20.67 8.62 7.82
CA PRO A 155 -19.60 8.99 8.76
C PRO A 155 -19.62 8.10 10.01
N ILE A 156 -18.45 7.74 10.52
CA ILE A 156 -18.31 6.95 11.75
C ILE A 156 -18.44 7.84 13.00
N THR A 157 -18.90 7.27 14.11
CA THR A 157 -18.98 8.00 15.40
C THR A 157 -17.58 8.26 15.99
N ASN A 158 -17.45 9.30 16.83
CA ASN A 158 -16.22 9.59 17.59
C ASN A 158 -15.75 8.39 18.42
N ALA A 159 -16.69 7.66 19.04
CA ALA A 159 -16.38 6.44 19.79
C ALA A 159 -15.78 5.34 18.89
N SER A 160 -16.29 5.19 17.66
CA SER A 160 -15.76 4.26 16.67
C SER A 160 -14.36 4.67 16.20
N PHE A 161 -14.17 5.97 15.93
CA PHE A 161 -12.87 6.55 15.55
C PHE A 161 -11.80 6.27 16.62
N TRP A 162 -12.04 6.70 17.87
CA TRP A 162 -11.07 6.52 18.96
C TRP A 162 -10.83 5.06 19.33
N ARG A 163 -11.80 4.16 19.11
CA ARG A 163 -11.57 2.72 19.24
C ARG A 163 -10.57 2.21 18.19
N LYS A 164 -10.68 2.66 16.93
CA LYS A 164 -9.73 2.28 15.87
C LYS A 164 -8.34 2.84 16.16
N MET A 165 -8.25 4.15 16.46
CA MET A 165 -6.99 4.81 16.81
C MET A 165 -6.26 4.11 17.97
N ARG A 166 -6.96 3.75 19.05
CA ARG A 166 -6.36 3.03 20.18
C ARG A 166 -5.89 1.63 19.81
N ARG A 167 -6.63 0.91 18.96
CA ARG A 167 -6.22 -0.43 18.51
C ARG A 167 -4.94 -0.39 17.69
N ASP A 168 -4.76 0.65 16.90
CA ASP A 168 -3.54 0.84 16.10
C ASP A 168 -2.38 1.30 16.98
N ALA A 169 -2.61 2.26 17.89
CA ALA A 169 -1.61 2.72 18.86
C ALA A 169 -1.12 1.61 19.81
N LEU A 170 -2.00 0.66 20.16
CA LEU A 170 -1.69 -0.51 20.98
C LEU A 170 -1.28 -1.74 20.14
N PHE A 171 -0.97 -1.56 18.85
CA PHE A 171 -0.51 -2.60 17.92
C PHE A 171 -1.47 -3.79 17.70
N VAL A 172 -2.70 -3.74 18.22
CA VAL A 172 -3.67 -4.84 18.14
C VAL A 172 -3.99 -5.20 16.68
N THR A 173 -4.14 -4.19 15.82
CA THR A 173 -4.39 -4.40 14.40
C THR A 173 -3.18 -5.05 13.72
N GLY A 174 -1.97 -4.51 13.95
CA GLY A 174 -0.73 -5.05 13.40
C GLY A 174 -0.47 -6.50 13.82
N LEU A 175 -0.64 -6.83 15.11
CA LEU A 175 -0.49 -8.19 15.61
C LEU A 175 -1.51 -9.16 15.00
N LYS A 176 -2.76 -8.71 14.79
CA LYS A 176 -3.78 -9.53 14.10
C LYS A 176 -3.38 -9.80 12.65
N MET A 177 -2.87 -8.80 11.93
CA MET A 177 -2.40 -8.96 10.55
C MET A 177 -1.19 -9.90 10.47
N LEU A 178 -0.19 -9.71 11.34
CA LEU A 178 0.99 -10.56 11.43
C LEU A 178 0.61 -12.02 11.73
N ARG A 179 -0.30 -12.24 12.69
CA ARG A 179 -0.84 -13.56 12.99
C ARG A 179 -1.47 -14.21 11.76
N GLY A 180 -2.21 -13.45 10.95
CA GLY A 180 -2.76 -13.91 9.67
C GLY A 180 -1.67 -14.37 8.71
N GLN A 181 -0.58 -13.61 8.59
CA GLN A 181 0.56 -13.99 7.74
C GLN A 181 1.26 -15.27 8.22
N ILE A 182 1.48 -15.40 9.54
CA ILE A 182 2.07 -16.60 10.14
C ILE A 182 1.17 -17.81 9.90
N ILE A 183 -0.14 -17.70 10.16
CA ILE A 183 -1.08 -18.79 9.89
C ILE A 183 -1.07 -19.16 8.40
N GLY A 184 -0.99 -18.17 7.52
CA GLY A 184 -0.93 -18.36 6.07
C GLY A 184 0.28 -19.16 5.58
N LEU A 185 1.39 -19.20 6.32
CA LEU A 185 2.54 -20.08 6.02
C LEU A 185 2.17 -21.57 6.11
N PHE A 186 1.36 -21.94 7.10
CA PHE A 186 1.10 -23.34 7.44
C PHE A 186 -0.24 -23.83 6.91
N ARG A 187 -1.27 -22.98 6.97
CA ARG A 187 -2.67 -23.35 6.69
C ARG A 187 -3.21 -22.75 5.39
N GLY A 188 -2.42 -21.96 4.67
CA GLY A 188 -2.82 -21.37 3.39
C GLY A 188 -2.83 -22.38 2.24
N ILE A 189 -3.52 -22.03 1.15
CA ILE A 189 -3.35 -22.70 -0.15
C ILE A 189 -1.89 -22.54 -0.64
N PRO A 190 -1.39 -23.40 -1.55
CA PRO A 190 0.01 -23.37 -1.99
C PRO A 190 0.53 -21.97 -2.39
N LEU A 191 -0.28 -21.19 -3.09
CA LEU A 191 0.05 -19.82 -3.50
C LEU A 191 0.30 -18.89 -2.30
N VAL A 192 -0.59 -18.92 -1.31
CA VAL A 192 -0.48 -18.09 -0.10
C VAL A 192 0.74 -18.51 0.72
N ARG A 193 0.96 -19.82 0.91
CA ARG A 193 2.12 -20.33 1.63
C ARG A 193 3.42 -19.90 0.98
N HIS A 194 3.53 -20.05 -0.34
CA HIS A 194 4.74 -19.70 -1.08
C HIS A 194 5.01 -18.19 -1.04
N THR A 195 3.97 -17.36 -1.13
CA THR A 195 4.13 -15.91 -1.00
C THR A 195 4.54 -15.50 0.39
N ASN A 196 3.92 -16.06 1.43
CA ASN A 196 4.30 -15.79 2.81
C ASN A 196 5.72 -16.27 3.09
N ALA A 197 6.13 -17.43 2.58
CA ALA A 197 7.51 -17.91 2.71
C ALA A 197 8.52 -16.91 2.14
N LYS A 198 8.22 -16.29 0.98
CA LYS A 198 9.05 -15.21 0.42
C LYS A 198 9.06 -13.96 1.30
N ILE A 199 7.90 -13.54 1.81
CA ILE A 199 7.80 -12.41 2.74
C ILE A 199 8.71 -12.66 3.95
N PHE A 200 8.56 -13.80 4.63
CA PHE A 200 9.38 -14.12 5.80
C PHE A 200 10.86 -14.33 5.46
N ALA A 201 11.20 -14.84 4.28
CA ALA A 201 12.59 -14.93 3.82
C ALA A 201 13.22 -13.53 3.63
N VAL A 202 12.47 -12.56 3.07
CA VAL A 202 12.92 -11.16 2.97
C VAL A 202 13.10 -10.56 4.36
N GLN A 203 12.17 -10.80 5.29
CA GLN A 203 12.29 -10.30 6.67
C GLN A 203 13.51 -10.89 7.37
N ALA A 204 13.77 -12.19 7.21
CA ALA A 204 14.98 -12.83 7.73
C ALA A 204 16.24 -12.19 7.14
N ALA A 205 16.28 -11.97 5.82
CA ALA A 205 17.41 -11.32 5.16
C ALA A 205 17.64 -9.88 5.69
N LEU A 206 16.57 -9.11 5.91
CA LEU A 206 16.66 -7.77 6.49
C LEU A 206 17.17 -7.80 7.93
N VAL A 207 16.73 -8.76 8.75
CA VAL A 207 17.24 -8.96 10.12
C VAL A 207 18.72 -9.35 10.11
N VAL A 208 19.14 -10.26 9.22
CA VAL A 208 20.55 -10.63 9.08
C VAL A 208 21.39 -9.43 8.63
N ALA A 209 20.92 -8.66 7.65
CA ALA A 209 21.60 -7.46 7.20
C ALA A 209 21.72 -6.42 8.33
N PHE A 210 20.64 -6.18 9.07
CA PHE A 210 20.68 -5.31 10.25
C PHE A 210 21.69 -5.83 11.28
N TRP A 211 21.64 -7.11 11.62
CA TRP A 211 22.57 -7.68 12.59
C TRP A 211 24.02 -7.56 12.13
N TYR A 212 24.32 -7.73 10.85
CA TYR A 212 25.68 -7.63 10.33
C TYR A 212 26.19 -6.18 10.25
N PHE A 213 25.38 -5.26 9.73
CA PHE A 213 25.82 -3.89 9.46
C PHE A 213 25.61 -2.93 10.63
N VAL A 214 24.73 -3.27 11.57
CA VAL A 214 24.23 -2.33 12.58
C VAL A 214 24.51 -2.81 14.00
N ALA A 215 24.32 -4.09 14.31
CA ALA A 215 24.58 -4.61 15.67
C ALA A 215 26.02 -4.48 16.18
N PRO A 216 27.09 -4.51 15.34
CA PRO A 216 28.46 -4.29 15.83
C PRO A 216 28.75 -2.86 16.29
N TRP A 217 27.82 -1.92 16.05
CA TRP A 217 28.02 -0.47 16.26
C TRP A 217 27.00 0.14 17.23
N GLY A 218 26.18 -0.68 17.89
CA GLY A 218 25.11 -0.29 18.81
C GLY A 218 25.42 -0.61 20.26
#